data_AF-A0A522U0U9-F1
#
_entry.id   AF-A0A522U0U9-F1
#
_cell.length_a   1.000
_cell.length_b   1.000
_cell.length_c   1.000
_cell.angle_alpha   90.00
_cell.angle_beta   90.00
_cell.angle_gamma   90.00
#
_symmetry.space_group_name_H-M   'P 1'
#
loop_
_entity.id
_entity.type
_entity.pdbx_description
1 polymer ?
#
loop_
_entity_poly.entity_id
_entity_poly.type
_entity_poly.pdbx_seq_one_letter_code
_entity_poly.pdbx_strand_id
1 'polypeptide(L)'
;MPETGRAQGALPTFGLDSKIRDVVSRLGERGGELLRQHGYDVGEGFVDVLSQYQTLEHASRQERLRDVNGLLAELNSLRGA
;
A
#
# COMPACT_ATOMS: atom_id res chain seq x y z
N MET A 1 20.98 13.39 5.98
CA MET A 1 19.70 12.64 6.07
C MET A 1 19.83 11.44 5.15
N PRO A 2 19.69 10.18 5.61
CA PRO A 2 20.04 9.03 4.79
C PRO A 2 19.00 8.83 3.68
N GLU A 3 19.55 8.58 2.49
CA GLU A 3 18.88 8.19 1.27
C GLU A 3 18.22 6.82 1.48
N THR A 4 16.89 6.73 1.33
CA THR A 4 16.21 5.43 1.26
C THR A 4 16.75 4.67 0.05
N GLY A 5 17.45 3.58 0.36
CA GLY A 5 18.35 2.88 -0.53
C GLY A 5 17.68 2.30 -1.77
N ARG A 6 18.51 2.18 -2.80
CA ARG A 6 18.29 1.46 -4.05
C ARG A 6 17.97 -0.02 -3.79
N ALA A 7 16.90 -0.52 -4.41
CA ALA A 7 16.76 -1.88 -4.94
C ALA A 7 15.55 -1.90 -5.91
N GLN A 8 15.47 -2.61 -7.03
CA GLN A 8 16.37 -3.24 -8.01
C GLN A 8 15.41 -3.91 -9.03
N GLY A 9 15.89 -4.17 -10.23
CA GLY A 9 15.15 -4.94 -11.24
C GLY A 9 14.82 -6.36 -10.75
N ALA A 10 13.58 -6.56 -10.33
CA ALA A 10 12.85 -7.82 -10.31
C ALA A 10 11.37 -7.40 -10.25
N LEU A 11 10.51 -8.01 -11.07
CA LEU A 11 9.12 -7.62 -11.30
C LEU A 11 8.41 -7.20 -9.98
N PRO A 12 7.97 -5.93 -9.82
CA PRO A 12 7.94 -5.30 -8.49
C PRO A 12 6.79 -5.74 -7.57
N THR A 13 7.08 -6.72 -6.70
CA THR A 13 6.29 -7.16 -5.53
C THR A 13 5.95 -6.00 -4.60
N PHE A 14 4.73 -5.95 -4.05
CA PHE A 14 4.36 -4.97 -3.03
C PHE A 14 4.99 -5.34 -1.69
N GLY A 15 5.56 -4.36 -0.99
CA GLY A 15 6.19 -4.54 0.32
C GLY A 15 5.79 -3.43 1.30
N LEU A 16 6.27 -3.51 2.55
CA LEU A 16 5.96 -2.54 3.60
C LEU A 16 6.38 -1.10 3.26
N ASP A 17 7.45 -0.94 2.47
CA ASP A 17 7.92 0.35 1.95
C ASP A 17 7.09 0.86 0.75
N SER A 18 6.21 0.03 0.19
CA SER A 18 5.33 0.45 -0.90
C SER A 18 4.37 1.53 -0.43
N LYS A 19 4.26 2.57 -1.25
CA LYS A 19 3.34 3.67 -1.01
C LYS A 19 1.91 3.25 -1.30
N ILE A 20 0.97 3.73 -0.49
CA ILE A 20 -0.46 3.45 -0.71
C ILE A 20 -0.92 3.96 -2.07
N ARG A 21 -0.39 5.11 -2.53
CA ARG A 21 -0.66 5.60 -3.89
C ARG A 21 -0.20 4.64 -4.99
N ASP A 22 0.93 3.96 -4.81
CA ASP A 22 1.45 3.03 -5.83
C ASP A 22 0.55 1.78 -5.92
N VAL A 23 0.04 1.29 -4.79
CA VAL A 23 -0.97 0.21 -4.72
C VAL A 23 -2.21 0.58 -5.52
N VAL A 24 -2.82 1.74 -5.24
CA VAL A 24 -4.03 2.19 -5.96
C VAL A 24 -3.72 2.53 -7.42
N SER A 25 -2.56 3.11 -7.72
CA SER A 25 -2.17 3.44 -9.10
C SER A 25 -1.91 2.21 -9.95
N ARG A 26 -1.43 1.10 -9.37
CA ARG A 26 -1.12 -0.14 -10.10
C ARG A 26 -2.29 -1.10 -10.20
N LEU A 27 -3.12 -1.20 -9.16
CA LEU A 27 -4.27 -2.11 -9.10
C LEU A 27 -5.62 -1.42 -9.34
N GLY A 28 -5.63 -0.10 -9.45
CA GLY A 28 -6.84 0.69 -9.65
C GLY A 28 -7.82 0.55 -8.49
N GLU A 29 -9.10 0.42 -8.84
CA GLU A 29 -10.22 0.27 -7.90
C GLU A 29 -10.06 -0.94 -6.98
N ARG A 30 -9.44 -2.02 -7.47
CA ARG A 30 -9.22 -3.26 -6.71
C ARG A 30 -8.24 -3.08 -5.55
N GLY A 31 -7.21 -2.27 -5.75
CA GLY A 31 -6.27 -1.93 -4.67
C GLY A 31 -6.94 -1.11 -3.57
N GLY A 32 -7.84 -0.20 -3.95
CA GLY A 32 -8.63 0.59 -3.00
C GLY A 32 -9.63 -0.26 -2.21
N GLU A 33 -10.28 -1.22 -2.86
CA GLU A 33 -11.19 -2.15 -2.21
C GLU A 33 -10.48 -3.02 -1.16
N LEU A 34 -9.31 -3.57 -1.48
CA LEU A 34 -8.50 -4.34 -0.53
C LEU A 34 -8.08 -3.50 0.67
N LEU A 35 -7.57 -2.30 0.43
CA LEU A 35 -7.21 -1.38 1.53
C LEU A 35 -8.40 -1.20 2.48
N ARG A 36 -9.59 -0.97 1.94
CA ARG A 36 -10.82 -0.82 2.72
C ARG A 36 -11.23 -2.11 3.45
N GLN A 37 -11.09 -3.27 2.83
CA GLN A 37 -11.33 -4.58 3.48
C GLN A 37 -10.39 -4.82 4.66
N HIS A 38 -9.14 -4.35 4.56
CA HIS A 38 -8.13 -4.43 5.62
C HIS A 38 -8.23 -3.28 6.65
N GLY A 39 -9.30 -2.48 6.60
CA GLY A 39 -9.61 -1.42 7.56
C GLY A 39 -9.01 -0.06 7.23
N TYR A 40 -8.29 0.06 6.10
CA TYR A 40 -7.76 1.33 5.62
C TYR A 40 -8.77 1.98 4.67
N ASP A 41 -9.57 2.89 5.19
CA ASP A 41 -10.53 3.62 4.35
C ASP A 41 -9.78 4.65 3.49
N VAL A 42 -9.79 4.42 2.18
CA VAL A 42 -9.15 5.31 1.21
C VAL A 42 -10.01 6.56 0.95
N GLY A 43 -11.28 6.56 1.38
CA GLY A 43 -12.27 7.62 1.22
C GLY A 43 -12.55 8.01 -0.24
N GLU A 44 -13.73 8.57 -0.50
CA GLU A 44 -14.00 9.29 -1.75
C GLU A 44 -13.18 10.59 -1.72
N GLY A 45 -11.86 10.50 -1.99
CA GLY A 45 -10.94 11.64 -1.98
C GLY A 45 -9.62 11.51 -1.21
N PHE A 46 -9.11 10.32 -0.87
CA PHE A 46 -7.75 10.12 -0.30
C PHE A 46 -7.42 11.15 0.82
N VAL A 47 -8.11 11.00 1.95
CA VAL A 47 -8.44 11.99 3.00
C VAL A 47 -7.30 12.85 3.60
N ASP A 48 -6.04 12.70 3.20
CA ASP A 48 -5.07 13.78 3.36
C ASP A 48 -3.97 13.63 2.29
N VAL A 49 -3.63 14.68 1.55
CA VAL A 49 -2.58 14.67 0.52
C VAL A 49 -1.25 14.12 1.08
N LEU A 50 -1.03 14.20 2.39
CA LEU A 50 0.15 13.64 3.07
C LEU A 50 0.06 12.12 3.31
N SER A 51 -1.15 11.57 3.51
CA SER A 51 -1.36 10.12 3.67
C SER A 51 -1.10 9.35 2.37
N GLN A 52 -1.20 10.00 1.21
CA GLN A 52 -0.89 9.40 -0.10
C GLN A 52 0.59 9.06 -0.29
N TYR A 53 1.48 9.80 0.36
CA TYR A 53 2.93 9.57 0.29
C TYR A 53 3.42 8.61 1.37
N GLN A 54 2.53 8.20 2.26
CA GLN A 54 2.81 7.28 3.34
C GLN A 54 2.95 5.84 2.82
N THR A 55 3.84 5.08 3.45
CA THR A 55 4.05 3.66 3.17
C THR A 55 3.04 2.80 3.93
N LEU A 56 2.83 1.57 3.46
CA LEU A 56 1.97 0.59 4.14
C LEU A 56 2.39 0.33 5.58
N GLU A 57 3.70 0.32 5.85
CA GLU A 57 4.23 0.20 7.20
C GLU A 57 3.74 1.31 8.13
N HIS A 58 3.81 2.56 7.67
CA HIS A 58 3.40 3.70 8.47
C HIS A 58 1.89 3.68 8.76
N ALA A 59 1.06 3.29 7.78
CA ALA A 59 -0.38 3.13 7.99
C ALA A 59 -0.71 2.05 9.02
N SER A 60 0.05 0.94 9.02
CA SER A 60 -0.06 -0.11 10.03
C SER A 60 0.37 0.39 11.41
N ARG A 61 1.48 1.12 11.48
CA ARG A 61 2.00 1.69 12.73
C ARG A 61 1.08 2.73 13.36
N GLN A 62 0.28 3.41 12.56
CA GLN A 62 -0.76 4.35 13.01
C GLN A 62 -2.09 3.65 13.37
N GLU A 63 -2.12 2.31 13.40
CA GLU A 63 -3.30 1.49 13.68
C GLU A 63 -4.47 1.73 12.70
N ARG A 64 -4.22 2.45 11.60
CA ARG A 64 -5.19 2.69 10.52
C ARG A 64 -5.32 1.50 9.59
N LEU A 65 -4.29 0.67 9.50
CA LEU A 65 -4.30 -0.58 8.75
C LEU A 65 -4.18 -1.74 9.75
N ARG A 66 -5.27 -2.46 9.96
CA ARG A 66 -5.33 -3.56 10.94
C ARG A 66 -4.44 -4.73 10.55
N ASP A 67 -4.39 -5.03 9.24
CA ASP A 67 -3.71 -6.23 8.76
C ASP A 67 -2.90 -5.93 7.50
N VAL A 68 -1.67 -5.45 7.72
CA VAL A 68 -0.74 -5.11 6.63
C VAL A 68 -0.14 -6.33 5.96
N ASN A 69 0.08 -7.42 6.71
CA ASN A 69 0.67 -8.64 6.15
C ASN A 69 -0.31 -9.37 5.22
N GLY A 70 -1.58 -9.49 5.60
CA GLY A 70 -2.61 -10.07 4.74
C GLY A 70 -2.87 -9.22 3.51
N LEU A 71 -2.86 -7.88 3.66
CA LEU A 71 -2.96 -6.98 2.51
C LEU A 71 -1.81 -7.24 1.53
N LEU A 72 -0.56 -7.31 2.01
CA LEU A 72 0.59 -7.60 1.14
C LEU A 72 0.48 -8.97 0.46
N ALA A 73 -0.02 -9.99 1.15
CA ALA A 73 -0.23 -11.31 0.57
C ALA A 73 -1.26 -11.27 -0.57
N GLU A 74 -2.41 -10.62 -0.37
CA GLU A 74 -3.46 -10.42 -1.38
C GLU A 74 -2.95 -9.59 -2.57
N LEU A 75 -2.28 -8.47 -2.30
CA LEU A 75 -1.72 -7.59 -3.32
C LEU A 75 -0.70 -8.31 -4.22
N ASN A 76 0.12 -9.18 -3.63
CA ASN A 76 1.07 -9.98 -4.38
C ASN A 76 0.43 -11.18 -5.09
N SER A 77 -0.66 -11.73 -4.56
CA SER A 77 -1.46 -12.76 -5.23
C SER A 77 -2.12 -12.22 -6.50
N LEU A 78 -2.71 -11.02 -6.43
CA LEU A 78 -3.39 -10.37 -7.57
C LEU A 78 -2.45 -9.92 -8.68
N ARG A 79 -1.16 -9.79 -8.39
CA ARG A 79 -0.12 -9.49 -9.37
C ARG A 79 0.28 -10.71 -10.21
N GLY A 80 0.11 -11.91 -9.65
CA GLY A 80 0.57 -13.18 -10.24
C GLY A 80 -0.50 -13.93 -11.05
N ALA A 81 -1.72 -13.39 -11.14
CA ALA A 81 -2.82 -13.94 -11.92
C ALA A 81 -3.01 -13.17 -13.24
#